data_AF-A0A1C6KA42-F1
#
_entry.id   AF-A0A1C6KA42-F1
#
_cell.length_a   1.000
_cell.length_b   1.000
_cell.length_c   1.000
_cell.angle_alpha   90.00
_cell.angle_beta   90.00
_cell.angle_gamma   90.00
#
_symmetry.space_group_name_H-M   'P 1'
#
loop_
_entity.id
_entity.type
_entity.pdbx_description
1 polymer ?
#
loop_
_entity_poly.entity_id
_entity_poly.type
_entity_poly.pdbx_seq_one_letter_code
_entity_poly.pdbx_strand_id
1 'polypeptide(L)'
;MDNKIRFIDSNEKDIRKCGKYDLIFCMAVLQRTPDTITRQGVKSLKKIYPFEKFENQVIELDSYLKKGGLMVIHFSQYSFMDVNISSKYKALGNYNQDDYASVIFDRNSNLIEKPISRNSIFIKLED
;
A
#
# COMPACT_ATOMS: atom_id res chain seq x y z
N MET A 1 1.43 -29.60 -3.74
CA MET A 1 1.36 -28.27 -3.13
C MET A 1 2.38 -28.23 -2.01
N ASP A 2 3.09 -27.11 -1.83
CA ASP A 2 3.98 -26.93 -0.69
C ASP A 2 3.13 -26.70 0.57
N ASN A 3 3.32 -27.52 1.61
CA ASN A 3 2.57 -27.43 2.87
C ASN A 3 2.85 -26.15 3.66
N LYS A 4 3.83 -25.33 3.22
CA LYS A 4 4.13 -24.01 3.79
C LYS A 4 3.30 -22.89 3.18
N ILE A 5 2.57 -23.14 2.09
CA ILE A 5 1.71 -22.16 1.43
C ILE A 5 0.26 -22.45 1.81
N ARG A 6 -0.42 -21.42 2.32
CA ARG A 6 -1.85 -21.48 2.66
C ARG A 6 -2.57 -20.39 1.89
N PHE A 7 -3.59 -20.79 1.16
CA PHE A 7 -4.54 -19.87 0.55
C PHE A 7 -5.72 -19.72 1.50
N ILE A 8 -6.16 -18.48 1.69
CA ILE A 8 -7.30 -18.13 2.53
C ILE A 8 -8.18 -17.14 1.77
N ASP A 9 -9.44 -17.07 2.13
CA ASP A 9 -10.32 -16.01 1.66
C ASP A 9 -9.87 -14.66 2.25
N SER A 10 -9.94 -13.61 1.44
CA SER A 10 -9.54 -12.24 1.80
C SER A 10 -10.60 -11.56 2.70
N ASN A 11 -10.93 -12.19 3.82
CA ASN A 11 -11.80 -11.64 4.85
C ASN A 11 -11.07 -11.53 6.20
N GLU A 12 -11.48 -10.57 7.01
CA GLU A 12 -10.83 -10.27 8.29
C GLU A 12 -10.71 -11.51 9.19
N LYS A 13 -11.78 -12.31 9.29
CA LYS A 13 -11.82 -13.49 10.17
C LYS A 13 -10.74 -14.51 9.80
N ASP A 14 -10.54 -14.78 8.52
CA ASP A 14 -9.58 -15.79 8.07
C ASP A 14 -8.14 -15.26 8.06
N ILE A 15 -7.96 -13.97 7.75
CA ILE A 15 -6.64 -13.32 7.83
C ILE A 15 -6.17 -13.28 9.29
N ARG A 16 -7.04 -12.94 10.25
CA ARG A 16 -6.68 -12.87 11.68
C ARG A 16 -6.28 -14.22 12.27
N LYS A 17 -6.88 -15.33 11.82
CA LYS A 17 -6.51 -16.69 12.29
C LYS A 17 -5.08 -17.09 11.93
N CYS A 18 -4.50 -16.46 10.91
CA CYS A 18 -3.17 -16.79 10.42
C CYS A 18 -2.11 -15.75 10.85
N GLY A 19 -2.54 -14.59 11.33
CA GLY A 19 -1.68 -13.52 11.82
C GLY A 19 -1.41 -13.57 13.34
N LYS A 20 -0.70 -12.57 13.90
CA LYS A 20 -0.07 -11.44 13.20
C LYS A 20 1.10 -11.87 12.30
N TYR A 21 1.39 -11.10 11.26
CA TYR A 21 2.43 -11.38 10.27
C TYR A 21 3.72 -10.61 10.57
N ASP A 22 4.86 -11.19 10.20
CA ASP A 22 6.17 -10.53 10.23
C ASP A 22 6.39 -9.65 8.99
N LEU A 23 5.69 -9.95 7.89
CA LEU A 23 5.85 -9.30 6.61
C LEU A 23 4.54 -9.30 5.83
N ILE A 24 4.14 -8.16 5.29
CA ILE A 24 2.99 -8.02 4.39
C ILE A 24 3.48 -7.41 3.08
N PHE A 25 3.18 -8.08 1.96
CA PHE A 25 3.53 -7.63 0.63
C PHE A 25 2.30 -7.09 -0.12
N CYS A 26 2.36 -5.80 -0.46
CA CYS A 26 1.42 -5.13 -1.35
C CYS A 26 2.12 -4.75 -2.65
N MET A 27 2.25 -5.71 -3.57
CA MET A 27 2.93 -5.54 -4.85
C MET A 27 1.90 -5.26 -5.94
N ALA A 28 1.79 -4.02 -6.41
CA ALA A 28 0.88 -3.61 -7.49
C ALA A 28 -0.63 -3.85 -7.23
N VAL A 29 -1.04 -4.04 -5.97
CA VAL A 29 -2.45 -4.32 -5.59
C VAL A 29 -3.21 -3.11 -5.03
N LEU A 30 -2.50 -2.10 -4.54
CA LEU A 30 -3.07 -0.86 -3.98
C LEU A 30 -3.22 0.23 -5.06
N GLN A 31 -3.80 -0.16 -6.20
CA GLN A 31 -4.06 0.67 -7.37
C GLN A 31 -5.28 0.17 -8.13
N ARG A 32 -5.89 1.03 -8.96
CA ARG A 32 -6.94 0.64 -9.90
C ARG A 32 -6.51 0.99 -11.31
N THR A 33 -6.70 0.05 -12.25
CA THR A 33 -6.63 0.28 -13.71
C THR A 33 -5.54 1.29 -14.14
N PRO A 34 -4.26 1.12 -13.74
CA PRO A 34 -3.21 2.11 -13.96
C PRO A 34 -3.06 2.48 -15.43
N ASP A 35 -3.10 1.50 -16.34
CA ASP A 35 -3.00 1.73 -17.78
C ASP A 35 -4.17 2.56 -18.34
N THR A 36 -5.38 2.35 -17.83
CA THR A 36 -6.58 3.06 -18.29
C THR A 36 -6.56 4.51 -17.83
N ILE A 37 -6.16 4.75 -16.58
CA ILE A 37 -6.05 6.09 -15.98
C ILE A 37 -5.01 6.91 -16.73
N THR A 38 -3.84 6.32 -17.02
CA THR A 38 -2.79 7.00 -17.80
C THR A 38 -3.25 7.30 -19.22
N ARG A 39 -3.86 6.32 -19.92
CA ARG A 39 -4.35 6.51 -21.30
C ARG A 39 -5.47 7.54 -21.41
N GLN A 40 -6.34 7.64 -20.40
CA GLN A 40 -7.47 8.57 -20.39
C GLN A 40 -7.10 9.96 -19.83
N GLY A 41 -5.85 10.17 -19.37
CA GLY A 41 -5.43 11.44 -18.79
C GLY A 41 -6.22 11.80 -17.53
N VAL A 42 -6.60 10.80 -16.72
CA VAL A 42 -7.42 11.00 -15.53
C VAL A 42 -6.66 11.87 -14.53
N LYS A 43 -7.21 13.05 -14.25
CA LYS A 43 -6.63 14.01 -13.28
C LYS A 43 -7.08 13.77 -11.84
N SER A 44 -8.09 12.91 -11.63
CA SER A 44 -8.56 12.57 -10.30
C SER A 44 -9.09 11.15 -10.16
N LEU A 45 -8.72 10.47 -9.07
CA LEU A 45 -9.21 9.13 -8.71
C LEU A 45 -10.39 9.14 -7.75
N LYS A 46 -10.89 10.31 -7.35
CA LYS A 46 -11.90 10.43 -6.27
C LYS A 46 -13.14 9.54 -6.47
N LYS A 47 -13.56 9.32 -7.72
CA LYS A 47 -14.72 8.47 -8.05
C LYS A 47 -14.42 6.99 -8.28
N ILE A 48 -13.14 6.64 -8.48
CA ILE A 48 -12.71 5.28 -8.89
C ILE A 48 -12.07 4.57 -7.70
N TYR A 49 -11.15 5.26 -7.03
CA TYR A 49 -10.35 4.75 -5.94
C TYR A 49 -9.93 5.92 -5.06
N PRO A 50 -10.83 6.47 -4.22
CA PRO A 50 -10.49 7.62 -3.37
C PRO A 50 -9.41 7.25 -2.35
N PHE A 51 -8.69 8.27 -1.87
CA PHE A 51 -7.65 8.11 -0.85
C PHE A 51 -8.18 7.40 0.40
N GLU A 52 -9.39 7.69 0.87
CA GLU A 52 -9.96 7.04 2.06
C GLU A 52 -10.05 5.52 1.90
N LYS A 53 -10.26 5.02 0.68
CA LYS A 53 -10.27 3.58 0.41
C LYS A 53 -8.88 2.98 0.55
N PHE A 54 -7.85 3.65 0.02
CA PHE A 54 -6.46 3.25 0.20
C PHE A 54 -6.06 3.27 1.68
N GLU A 55 -6.37 4.35 2.39
CA GLU A 55 -6.08 4.51 3.82
C GLU A 55 -6.73 3.41 4.66
N ASN A 56 -8.01 3.11 4.45
CA ASN A 56 -8.70 2.04 5.16
C ASN A 56 -8.05 0.66 4.92
N GLN A 57 -7.62 0.37 3.69
CA GLN A 57 -6.91 -0.87 3.40
C GLN A 57 -5.56 -0.94 4.13
N VAL A 58 -4.82 0.17 4.18
CA VAL A 58 -3.55 0.25 4.91
C VAL A 58 -3.76 0.07 6.43
N ILE A 59 -4.80 0.69 7.00
CA ILE A 59 -5.17 0.54 8.41
C ILE A 59 -5.55 -0.92 8.74
N GLU A 60 -6.29 -1.58 7.85
CA GLU A 60 -6.64 -2.99 8.02
C GLU A 60 -5.38 -3.87 8.06
N LEU A 61 -4.48 -3.68 7.09
CA LEU A 61 -3.21 -4.41 7.01
C LEU A 61 -2.31 -4.14 8.22
N ASP A 62 -2.24 -2.90 8.70
CA ASP A 62 -1.53 -2.53 9.94
C ASP A 62 -2.00 -3.37 11.14
N SER A 63 -3.30 -3.64 11.23
CA SER A 63 -3.89 -4.43 12.32
C SER A 63 -3.43 -5.89 12.31
N TYR A 64 -2.98 -6.40 11.16
CA TYR A 64 -2.46 -7.75 10.99
C TYR A 64 -0.94 -7.83 11.15
N LEU A 65 -0.22 -6.70 11.17
CA LEU A 65 1.23 -6.66 11.24
C LEU A 65 1.72 -6.57 12.70
N LYS A 66 2.77 -7.33 13.03
CA LYS A 66 3.47 -7.22 14.32
C LYS A 66 4.27 -5.92 14.41
N LYS A 67 4.47 -5.40 15.62
CA LYS A 67 5.59 -4.49 15.89
C LYS A 67 6.91 -5.16 15.47
N GLY A 68 7.76 -4.42 14.78
CA GLY A 68 8.99 -4.91 14.14
C GLY A 68 8.77 -5.60 12.78
N GLY A 69 7.51 -5.88 12.41
CA GLY A 69 7.18 -6.41 11.09
C GLY A 69 7.31 -5.35 10.00
N LEU A 70 7.41 -5.81 8.74
CA LEU A 70 7.56 -4.91 7.59
C LEU A 70 6.26 -4.83 6.77
N MET A 71 5.89 -3.59 6.45
CA MET A 71 4.91 -3.26 5.43
C MET A 71 5.66 -2.96 4.14
N VAL A 72 5.46 -3.79 3.11
CA VAL A 72 6.04 -3.58 1.78
C VAL A 72 4.93 -3.09 0.85
N ILE A 73 5.03 -1.85 0.39
CA ILE A 73 4.09 -1.25 -0.57
C ILE A 73 4.90 -0.82 -1.79
N HIS A 74 4.66 -1.51 -2.90
CA HIS A 74 5.33 -1.27 -4.17
C HIS A 74 4.28 -1.08 -5.27
N PHE A 75 4.46 -0.08 -6.13
CA PHE A 75 3.55 0.28 -7.22
C PHE A 75 2.12 0.65 -6.75
N SER A 76 2.01 1.54 -5.76
CA SER A 76 0.73 2.11 -5.31
C SER A 76 0.44 3.47 -5.94
N GLN A 77 -0.85 3.79 -6.15
CA GLN A 77 -1.28 5.11 -6.67
C GLN A 77 -1.28 6.23 -5.62
N TYR A 78 -1.18 5.88 -4.34
CA TYR A 78 -1.10 6.80 -3.21
C TYR A 78 0.18 6.54 -2.40
N SER A 79 0.68 7.56 -1.71
CA SER A 79 1.84 7.41 -0.82
C SER A 79 1.41 6.80 0.51
N PHE A 80 2.15 5.80 1.00
CA PHE A 80 1.95 5.29 2.36
C PHE A 80 2.20 6.39 3.41
N MET A 81 3.17 7.28 3.16
CA MET A 81 3.52 8.39 4.05
C MET A 81 2.41 9.43 4.21
N ASP A 82 1.39 9.40 3.35
CA ASP A 82 0.23 10.28 3.46
C ASP A 82 -0.85 9.75 4.43
N VAL A 83 -0.77 8.47 4.81
CA VAL A 83 -1.71 7.78 5.71
C VAL A 83 -1.37 8.11 7.16
N ASN A 84 -2.37 8.39 7.99
CA ASN A 84 -2.11 8.80 9.38
C ASN A 84 -1.32 7.74 10.19
N ILE A 85 -1.60 6.45 9.93
CA ILE A 85 -0.93 5.34 10.62
C ILE A 85 0.57 5.22 10.27
N SER A 86 1.02 5.86 9.18
CA SER A 86 2.44 5.85 8.79
C SER A 86 3.37 6.47 9.84
N SER A 87 2.83 7.30 10.74
CA SER A 87 3.56 7.82 11.91
C SER A 87 4.13 6.72 12.82
N LYS A 88 3.53 5.52 12.84
CA LYS A 88 4.02 4.34 13.56
C LYS A 88 5.18 3.63 12.86
N TYR A 89 5.58 4.09 11.68
CA TYR A 89 6.50 3.39 10.80
C TYR A 89 7.73 4.24 10.49
N LYS A 90 8.80 3.55 10.12
CA LYS A 90 10.00 4.17 9.55
C LYS A 90 10.36 3.48 8.25
N ALA A 91 10.78 4.25 7.25
CA ALA A 91 11.34 3.68 6.03
C ALA A 91 12.60 2.86 6.35
N LEU A 92 12.67 1.65 5.82
CA LEU A 92 13.80 0.74 6.02
C LEU A 92 14.67 0.71 4.77
N GLY A 93 15.89 1.25 4.88
CA GLY A 93 16.84 1.32 3.77
C GLY A 93 16.43 2.30 2.66
N ASN A 94 17.08 2.18 1.51
CA ASN A 94 16.90 3.06 0.35
C ASN A 94 16.13 2.37 -0.78
N TYR A 95 15.17 1.50 -0.44
CA TYR A 95 14.29 0.86 -1.41
C TYR A 95 13.19 1.83 -1.81
N ASN A 96 13.11 2.14 -3.11
CA ASN A 96 12.13 3.06 -3.68
C ASN A 96 11.24 2.36 -4.70
N GLN A 97 10.31 3.12 -5.30
CA GLN A 97 9.36 2.67 -6.31
C GLN A 97 9.65 3.27 -7.70
N ASP A 98 10.89 3.69 -7.96
CA ASP A 98 11.25 4.50 -9.13
C ASP A 98 11.46 3.66 -10.40
N ASP A 99 11.45 2.33 -10.25
CA ASP A 99 11.58 1.33 -11.31
C ASP A 99 10.32 1.19 -12.20
N TYR A 100 9.20 1.82 -11.81
CA TYR A 100 7.98 1.85 -12.61
C TYR A 100 7.29 3.21 -12.56
N ALA A 101 7.02 3.78 -13.74
CA ALA A 101 6.34 5.06 -13.88
C ALA A 101 4.82 4.93 -13.65
N SER A 102 4.42 4.69 -12.39
CA SER A 102 3.01 4.74 -12.00
C SER A 102 2.55 6.19 -11.86
N VAL A 103 1.33 6.49 -12.32
CA VAL A 103 0.63 7.73 -11.97
C VAL A 103 0.35 7.76 -10.46
N ILE A 104 0.65 8.89 -9.82
CA ILE A 104 0.50 9.08 -8.37
C ILE A 104 -0.50 10.19 -8.11
N PHE A 105 -1.29 10.03 -7.04
CA PHE A 105 -2.31 10.96 -6.61
C PHE A 105 -2.08 11.40 -5.17
N ASP A 106 -2.46 12.64 -4.86
CA ASP A 106 -2.40 13.20 -3.51
C ASP A 106 -3.57 12.71 -2.63
N ARG A 107 -3.61 13.14 -1.37
CA ARG A 107 -4.71 12.81 -0.43
C ARG A 107 -6.09 13.27 -0.88
N ASN A 108 -6.16 14.27 -1.75
CA ASN A 108 -7.41 14.75 -2.35
C ASN A 108 -7.78 13.95 -3.61
N SER A 109 -7.00 12.91 -3.92
CA SER A 109 -7.11 12.10 -5.12
C SER A 109 -6.89 12.89 -6.41
N ASN A 110 -6.07 13.94 -6.38
CA ASN A 110 -5.65 14.71 -7.55
C ASN A 110 -4.28 14.22 -8.05
N LEU A 111 -4.09 14.24 -9.37
CA LEU A 111 -2.84 13.81 -9.99
C LEU A 111 -1.66 14.67 -9.51
N ILE A 112 -0.55 14.03 -9.17
CA ILE A 112 0.72 14.69 -8.92
C ILE A 112 1.52 14.70 -10.23
N GLU A 113 1.74 15.89 -10.79
CA GLU A 113 2.39 16.06 -12.11
C GLU A 113 3.88 15.70 -12.11
N LYS A 114 4.55 15.90 -10.98
CA LYS A 114 5.96 15.57 -10.81
C LYS A 114 6.09 14.34 -9.93
N PRO A 115 6.54 13.18 -10.47
CA PRO A 115 6.76 12.01 -9.64
C PRO A 115 7.81 12.32 -8.58
N ILE A 116 7.48 11.96 -7.34
CA ILE A 116 8.37 12.05 -6.18
C ILE A 116 8.82 10.63 -5.88
N SER A 117 10.11 10.44 -5.59
CA SER A 117 10.61 9.14 -5.13
C SER A 117 9.92 8.77 -3.82
N ARG A 118 9.44 7.53 -3.71
CA ARG A 118 8.73 7.02 -2.54
C ARG A 118 9.38 5.74 -2.07
N ASN A 119 9.59 5.64 -0.77
CA ASN A 119 10.07 4.40 -0.15
C ASN A 119 9.06 3.27 -0.35
N SER A 120 9.55 2.03 -0.44
CA SER A 120 8.72 0.84 -0.65
C SER A 120 8.64 -0.09 0.56
N ILE A 121 9.60 0.00 1.49
CA ILE A 121 9.66 -0.88 2.67
C ILE A 121 9.65 -0.04 3.95
N PHE A 122 8.74 -0.38 4.86
CA PHE A 122 8.54 0.33 6.12
C PHE A 122 8.52 -0.67 7.28
N ILE A 123 9.27 -0.38 8.35
CA ILE A 123 9.24 -1.17 9.59
C ILE A 123 8.27 -0.54 10.59
N LYS A 124 7.37 -1.34 11.17
CA LYS A 124 6.42 -0.92 12.22
C LYS A 124 7.14 -0.78 13.56
N LEU A 125 7.10 0.40 14.16
CA LEU A 125 7.79 0.72 15.42
C LEU A 125 6.85 0.64 16.65
N GLU A 126 5.56 0.86 16.44
CA GLU A 126 4.53 0.97 17.48
C GLU A 126 3.29 0.13 17.10
N ASP A 127 2.54 -0.39 18.08
CA ASP A 127 1.30 -1.14 17.83
C ASP A 127 0.12 -0.22 17.47
#